data_AF-A0A9E2XVP8-F1
#
_entry.id   AF-A0A9E2XVP8-F1
#
_cell.length_a   1.000
_cell.length_b   1.000
_cell.length_c   1.000
_cell.angle_alpha   90.00
_cell.angle_beta   90.00
_cell.angle_gamma   90.00
#
_symmetry.space_group_name_H-M   'P 1'
#
loop_
_entity.id
_entity.type
_entity.pdbx_description
1 polymer ?
#
loop_
_entity_poly.entity_id
_entity_poly.type
_entity_poly.pdbx_seq_one_letter_code
_entity_poly.pdbx_strand_id
1 'polypeptide(L)'
;MLFKCLPPGAEIPGRFPGPAHTRAKWFTVDIHCHVLTPKAAEMVAGHTAATRHPREEYANERTRQVNREQAERNRVQFTSVEKRLADMDRMGIDIQAISPSPNQTYYGADPELGIATARVVNDNLADIAGRHPDRFVPLGTVPFQAPDLAVAELDRIHRSLGFRGIEIATNVAGEDFSAERFRKIFARIEELGLLIFMHPTGSP
;
A
#
# COMPACT_ATOMS: atom_id res chain seq x y z
N MET A 1 15.96 9.05 13.71
CA MET A 1 15.78 10.21 12.81
C MET A 1 15.91 9.71 11.38
N LEU A 2 14.81 9.65 10.63
CA LEU A 2 14.78 8.96 9.34
C LEU A 2 15.30 9.78 8.15
N PHE A 3 15.46 11.11 8.26
CA PHE A 3 16.13 11.90 7.21
C PHE A 3 16.83 13.13 7.83
N LYS A 4 18.08 13.40 7.43
CA LYS A 4 18.75 14.69 7.62
C LYS A 4 18.71 15.43 6.29
N CYS A 5 18.16 16.64 6.26
CA CYS A 5 18.35 17.54 5.12
C CYS A 5 19.84 17.91 5.06
N LEU A 6 20.51 17.54 3.98
CA LEU A 6 21.92 17.83 3.78
C LEU A 6 22.08 19.12 2.95
N PRO A 7 23.10 19.94 3.22
CA PRO A 7 23.35 21.16 2.47
C PRO A 7 23.75 20.86 1.02
N PRO A 8 23.60 21.83 0.09
CA PRO A 8 24.06 21.69 -1.29
C PRO A 8 25.53 21.24 -1.35
N GLY A 9 25.81 20.13 -2.02
CA GLY A 9 27.16 19.58 -2.18
C GLY A 9 27.60 18.55 -1.13
N ALA A 10 26.78 18.25 -0.12
CA ALA A 10 27.07 17.17 0.81
C ALA A 10 26.90 15.79 0.16
N GLU A 11 27.82 14.87 0.45
CA GLU A 11 27.65 13.45 0.13
C GLU A 11 26.44 12.90 0.87
N ILE A 12 25.50 12.33 0.14
CA ILE A 12 24.29 11.70 0.70
C ILE A 12 24.70 10.30 1.19
N PRO A 13 24.77 10.06 2.51
CA PRO A 13 25.04 8.72 3.02
C PRO A 13 23.84 7.84 2.69
N GLY A 14 24.08 6.69 2.06
CA GLY A 14 23.01 5.77 1.67
C GLY A 14 22.44 6.01 0.27
N ARG A 15 23.25 6.48 -0.69
CA ARG A 15 22.95 6.18 -2.10
C ARG A 15 22.70 4.67 -2.18
N PHE A 16 21.49 4.26 -2.57
CA PHE A 16 21.21 2.85 -2.81
C PHE A 16 22.32 2.36 -3.75
N PRO A 17 23.08 1.29 -3.40
CA PRO A 17 24.27 0.90 -4.14
C PRO A 17 23.96 0.31 -5.53
N GLY A 18 22.72 0.44 -6.01
CA GLY A 18 22.32 0.07 -7.35
C GLY A 18 22.75 1.12 -8.38
N PRO A 19 23.04 0.72 -9.62
CA PRO A 19 23.22 1.66 -10.71
C PRO A 19 21.94 2.51 -10.84
N ALA A 20 22.07 3.85 -10.83
CA ALA A 20 20.98 4.69 -11.33
C ALA A 20 20.66 4.22 -12.74
N HIS A 21 19.39 3.97 -13.06
CA HIS A 21 19.03 3.59 -14.42
C HIS A 21 19.53 4.69 -15.36
N THR A 22 20.17 4.25 -16.45
CA THR A 22 21.17 4.94 -17.29
C THR A 22 20.75 6.27 -17.94
N ARG A 23 19.59 6.82 -17.61
CA ARG A 23 19.00 8.02 -18.23
C ARG A 23 18.77 9.20 -17.28
N ALA A 24 18.79 9.02 -15.96
CA ALA A 24 18.47 10.09 -15.01
C ALA A 24 19.71 10.61 -14.26
N LYS A 25 19.76 11.94 -14.05
CA LYS A 25 20.81 12.61 -13.26
C LYS A 25 20.75 12.24 -11.77
N TRP A 26 19.57 11.84 -11.28
CA TRP A 26 19.27 11.61 -9.87
C TRP A 26 18.66 10.23 -9.68
N PHE A 27 18.94 9.65 -8.51
CA PHE A 27 18.25 8.44 -8.06
C PHE A 27 16.83 8.84 -7.61
N THR A 28 15.81 8.24 -8.22
CA THR A 28 14.41 8.62 -8.08
C THR A 28 13.60 7.51 -7.42
N VAL A 29 12.98 7.84 -6.29
CA VAL A 29 12.10 6.94 -5.53
C VAL A 29 10.68 7.48 -5.56
N ASP A 30 9.75 6.65 -6.02
CA ASP A 30 8.31 6.92 -5.96
C ASP A 30 7.70 6.16 -4.77
N ILE A 31 7.12 6.88 -3.83
CA ILE A 31 6.56 6.31 -2.60
C ILE A 31 5.02 6.20 -2.60
N HIS A 32 4.36 6.66 -3.67
CA HIS A 32 2.90 6.65 -3.77
C HIS A 32 2.47 5.96 -5.05
N CYS A 33 2.44 4.64 -5.01
CA CYS A 33 1.99 3.82 -6.12
C CYS A 33 1.27 2.56 -5.64
N HIS A 34 0.24 2.13 -6.37
CA HIS A 34 -0.65 1.08 -5.90
C HIS A 34 -0.62 -0.15 -6.79
N VAL A 35 -0.71 -1.33 -6.19
CA VAL A 35 -0.92 -2.63 -6.84
C VAL A 35 -2.31 -3.14 -6.48
N LEU A 36 -3.10 -3.51 -7.50
CA LEU A 36 -4.36 -4.20 -7.30
C LEU A 36 -4.09 -5.70 -7.24
N THR A 37 -4.60 -6.37 -6.21
CA THR A 37 -4.54 -7.83 -6.06
C THR A 37 -5.91 -8.44 -6.40
N PRO A 38 -6.14 -8.97 -7.62
CA PRO A 38 -7.47 -9.41 -8.06
C PRO A 38 -8.07 -10.50 -7.16
N LYS A 39 -7.25 -11.44 -6.70
CA LYS A 39 -7.67 -12.52 -5.79
C LYS A 39 -8.30 -11.99 -4.50
N ALA A 40 -7.76 -10.92 -3.92
CA ALA A 40 -8.35 -10.33 -2.71
C ALA A 40 -9.69 -9.63 -3.00
N ALA A 41 -9.85 -9.04 -4.19
CA ALA A 41 -11.13 -8.47 -4.63
C ALA A 41 -12.20 -9.55 -4.85
N GLU A 42 -11.81 -10.70 -5.41
CA GLU A 42 -12.71 -11.85 -5.58
C GLU A 42 -13.20 -12.41 -4.24
N MET A 43 -12.33 -12.47 -3.22
CA MET A 43 -12.68 -12.97 -1.88
C MET A 43 -13.78 -12.15 -1.18
N VAL A 44 -13.90 -10.86 -1.52
CA VAL A 44 -14.90 -9.96 -0.93
C VAL A 44 -16.07 -9.67 -1.89
N ALA A 45 -16.10 -10.27 -3.08
CA ALA A 45 -17.13 -10.03 -4.08
C ALA A 45 -18.51 -10.48 -3.56
N GLY A 46 -19.30 -9.54 -3.04
CA GLY A 46 -20.59 -9.80 -2.40
C GLY A 46 -20.65 -9.46 -0.90
N HIS A 47 -19.53 -9.15 -0.27
CA HIS A 47 -19.51 -8.70 1.13
C HIS A 47 -19.75 -7.19 1.21
N THR A 48 -21.02 -6.78 1.32
CA THR A 48 -21.47 -5.38 1.26
C THR A 48 -20.62 -4.39 2.06
N ALA A 49 -20.30 -4.72 3.31
CA ALA A 49 -19.52 -3.81 4.17
C ALA A 49 -18.03 -3.70 3.76
N ALA A 50 -17.46 -4.74 3.15
CA ALA A 50 -16.07 -4.75 2.70
C ALA A 50 -15.92 -4.02 1.36
N THR A 51 -16.96 -4.05 0.53
CA THR A 51 -17.01 -3.40 -0.79
C THR A 51 -17.65 -2.01 -0.75
N ARG A 52 -17.98 -1.49 0.44
CA ARG A 52 -18.55 -0.14 0.57
C ARG A 52 -17.45 0.89 0.37
N HIS A 53 -17.59 1.71 -0.66
CA HIS A 53 -16.64 2.78 -0.97
C HIS A 53 -17.33 4.15 -0.88
N PRO A 54 -16.98 5.01 0.10
CA PRO A 54 -17.58 6.35 0.24
C PRO A 54 -17.50 7.19 -1.04
N ARG A 55 -16.39 7.06 -1.78
CA ARG A 55 -16.18 7.71 -3.09
C ARG A 55 -17.16 7.28 -4.19
N GLU A 56 -17.86 6.17 -4.02
CA GLU A 56 -18.90 5.72 -4.95
C GLU A 56 -20.28 6.09 -4.43
N GLU A 57 -20.52 5.93 -3.13
CA GLU A 57 -21.79 6.24 -2.48
C GLU A 57 -22.17 7.73 -2.56
N TYR A 58 -21.20 8.61 -2.28
CA TYR A 58 -21.43 10.07 -2.25
C TYR A 58 -21.15 10.74 -3.60
N ALA A 59 -20.81 9.97 -4.64
CA ALA A 59 -20.54 10.52 -5.97
C ALA A 59 -21.82 10.67 -6.81
N ASN A 60 -21.92 11.79 -7.52
CA ASN A 60 -22.92 11.94 -8.58
C ASN A 60 -22.66 10.94 -9.72
N GLU A 61 -23.65 10.75 -10.58
CA GLU A 61 -23.59 9.77 -11.68
C GLU A 61 -22.41 10.02 -12.63
N ARG A 62 -22.13 11.30 -12.94
CA ARG A 62 -21.03 11.67 -13.83
C ARG A 62 -19.67 11.27 -13.26
N THR A 63 -19.43 11.53 -11.97
CA THR A 63 -18.21 11.12 -11.27
C THR A 63 -18.08 9.59 -11.24
N ARG A 64 -19.18 8.87 -10.96
CA ARG A 64 -19.18 7.39 -10.99
C ARG A 64 -18.83 6.85 -12.38
N GLN A 65 -19.37 7.43 -13.44
CA GLN A 65 -19.04 7.05 -14.82
C GLN A 65 -17.55 7.24 -15.11
N VAL A 66 -17.01 8.43 -14.85
CA VAL A 66 -15.59 8.77 -15.10
C VAL A 66 -14.65 7.85 -14.30
N ASN A 67 -14.99 7.56 -13.05
CA ASN A 67 -14.21 6.65 -12.21
C ASN A 67 -14.16 5.22 -12.80
N ARG A 68 -15.29 4.71 -13.32
CA ARG A 68 -15.32 3.39 -13.99
C ARG A 68 -14.48 3.39 -15.26
N GLU A 69 -14.63 4.40 -16.12
CA GLU A 69 -13.83 4.51 -17.36
C GLU A 69 -12.33 4.59 -17.06
N GLN A 70 -11.94 5.33 -16.02
CA GLN A 70 -10.55 5.41 -15.58
C GLN A 70 -10.05 4.08 -15.01
N ALA A 71 -10.85 3.38 -14.21
CA ALA A 71 -10.48 2.08 -13.65
C ALA A 71 -10.21 1.06 -14.78
N GLU A 72 -11.07 1.00 -15.78
CA GLU A 72 -10.88 0.12 -16.95
C GLU A 72 -9.64 0.49 -17.76
N ARG A 73 -9.47 1.78 -18.07
CA ARG A 73 -8.31 2.27 -18.84
C ARG A 73 -6.98 1.99 -18.14
N ASN A 74 -6.95 2.07 -16.81
CA ASN A 74 -5.72 1.95 -16.02
C ASN A 74 -5.51 0.54 -15.43
N ARG A 75 -6.41 -0.42 -15.70
CA ARG A 75 -6.41 -1.75 -15.06
C ARG A 75 -5.07 -2.48 -15.20
N VAL A 76 -4.43 -2.39 -16.36
CA VAL A 76 -3.16 -3.06 -16.64
C VAL A 76 -2.02 -2.47 -15.78
N GLN A 77 -2.01 -1.16 -15.56
CA GLN A 77 -1.00 -0.49 -14.73
C GLN A 77 -1.09 -0.92 -13.25
N PHE A 78 -2.30 -1.28 -12.78
CA PHE A 78 -2.49 -1.79 -11.42
C PHE A 78 -2.15 -3.27 -11.26
N THR A 79 -2.14 -4.06 -12.34
CA THR A 79 -2.08 -5.54 -12.26
C THR A 79 -0.88 -6.19 -12.95
N SER A 80 -0.25 -5.54 -13.94
CA SER A 80 0.93 -6.09 -14.64
C SER A 80 2.22 -5.47 -14.11
N VAL A 81 3.10 -6.32 -13.61
CA VAL A 81 4.46 -5.94 -13.17
C VAL A 81 5.31 -5.50 -14.36
N GLU A 82 5.17 -6.16 -15.50
CA GLU A 82 5.90 -5.85 -16.73
C GLU A 82 5.54 -4.45 -17.25
N LYS A 83 4.24 -4.13 -17.26
CA LYS A 83 3.77 -2.78 -17.65
C LYS A 83 4.31 -1.72 -16.71
N ARG A 84 4.31 -1.99 -15.40
CA ARG A 84 4.84 -1.09 -14.35
C ARG A 84 6.32 -0.83 -14.54
N LEU A 85 7.15 -1.87 -14.70
CA LEU A 85 8.58 -1.72 -14.92
C LEU A 85 8.87 -0.90 -16.19
N ALA A 86 8.16 -1.17 -17.28
CA ALA A 86 8.29 -0.39 -18.51
C ALA A 86 7.89 1.09 -18.32
N ASP A 87 6.86 1.39 -17.52
CA ASP A 87 6.49 2.76 -17.17
C ASP A 87 7.52 3.43 -16.26
N MET A 88 8.04 2.74 -15.25
CA MET A 88 9.12 3.22 -14.38
C MET A 88 10.35 3.59 -15.19
N ASP A 89 10.80 2.71 -16.10
CA ASP A 89 11.95 2.95 -16.97
C ASP A 89 11.74 4.15 -17.89
N ARG A 90 10.52 4.31 -18.43
CA ARG A 90 10.14 5.46 -19.26
C ARG A 90 10.11 6.76 -18.47
N MET A 91 9.69 6.72 -17.21
CA MET A 91 9.58 7.88 -16.32
C MET A 91 10.88 8.21 -15.59
N GLY A 92 11.88 7.32 -15.62
CA GLY A 92 13.13 7.48 -14.88
C GLY A 92 12.98 7.21 -13.38
N ILE A 93 12.09 6.29 -13.00
CA ILE A 93 11.88 5.86 -11.61
C ILE A 93 12.75 4.63 -11.34
N ASP A 94 13.67 4.76 -10.39
CA ASP A 94 14.57 3.67 -10.01
C ASP A 94 13.86 2.67 -9.08
N ILE A 95 13.23 3.17 -8.01
CA ILE A 95 12.52 2.35 -7.02
C ILE A 95 11.08 2.85 -6.82
N GLN A 96 10.15 1.91 -6.69
CA GLN A 96 8.81 2.16 -6.18
C GLN A 96 8.59 1.51 -4.81
N ALA A 97 8.10 2.28 -3.84
CA ALA A 97 7.49 1.70 -2.64
C ALA A 97 6.04 1.32 -2.99
N ILE A 98 5.83 0.05 -3.32
CA ILE A 98 4.52 -0.45 -3.76
C ILE A 98 3.61 -0.69 -2.56
N SER A 99 2.40 -0.16 -2.62
CA SER A 99 1.37 -0.36 -1.61
C SER A 99 0.14 -1.04 -2.23
N PRO A 100 -0.78 -1.60 -1.43
CA PRO A 100 -2.05 -2.09 -1.96
C PRO A 100 -2.86 -0.97 -2.61
N SER A 101 -3.81 -1.34 -3.47
CA SER A 101 -4.86 -0.40 -3.84
C SER A 101 -5.65 -0.01 -2.58
N PRO A 102 -5.96 1.29 -2.35
CA PRO A 102 -6.50 1.76 -1.07
C PRO A 102 -7.81 1.07 -0.64
N ASN A 103 -8.59 0.66 -1.64
CA ASN A 103 -9.85 -0.07 -1.45
C ASN A 103 -9.65 -1.51 -0.94
N GLN A 104 -8.41 -2.00 -0.85
CA GLN A 104 -8.06 -3.37 -0.41
C GLN A 104 -7.62 -3.47 1.05
N THR A 105 -7.82 -2.40 1.83
CA THR A 105 -7.70 -2.44 3.29
C THR A 105 -8.85 -3.22 3.95
N TYR A 106 -10.03 -3.25 3.31
CA TYR A 106 -11.21 -4.04 3.66
C TYR A 106 -11.63 -3.98 5.15
N TYR A 107 -11.50 -2.82 5.80
CA TYR A 107 -11.83 -2.66 7.22
C TYR A 107 -13.29 -2.93 7.60
N GLY A 108 -14.21 -2.92 6.62
CA GLY A 108 -15.60 -3.32 6.83
C GLY A 108 -15.86 -4.83 6.74
N ALA A 109 -14.85 -5.66 6.46
CA ALA A 109 -14.96 -7.12 6.47
C ALA A 109 -14.90 -7.67 7.91
N ASP A 110 -15.56 -8.82 8.14
CA ASP A 110 -15.41 -9.57 9.39
C ASP A 110 -13.93 -9.92 9.65
N PRO A 111 -13.48 -10.04 10.92
CA PRO A 111 -12.07 -10.25 11.28
C PRO A 111 -11.35 -11.37 10.52
N GLU A 112 -12.01 -12.51 10.33
CA GLU A 112 -11.44 -13.67 9.61
C GLU A 112 -11.21 -13.39 8.13
N LEU A 113 -12.18 -12.73 7.48
CA LEU A 113 -12.06 -12.31 6.09
C LEU A 113 -11.03 -11.19 5.94
N GLY A 114 -11.01 -10.23 6.88
CA GLY A 114 -10.03 -9.15 6.94
C GLY A 114 -8.59 -9.66 6.98
N ILE A 115 -8.26 -10.60 7.87
CA ILE A 115 -6.91 -11.17 7.90
C ILE A 115 -6.61 -12.03 6.66
N ALA A 116 -7.58 -12.79 6.15
CA ALA A 116 -7.38 -13.63 4.97
C ALA A 116 -7.06 -12.78 3.73
N THR A 117 -7.79 -11.70 3.51
CA THR A 117 -7.57 -10.76 2.40
C THR A 117 -6.25 -9.99 2.56
N ALA A 118 -5.94 -9.49 3.77
CA ALA A 118 -4.68 -8.81 4.05
C ALA A 118 -3.47 -9.70 3.73
N ARG A 119 -3.51 -10.98 4.10
CA ARG A 119 -2.44 -11.94 3.76
C ARG A 119 -2.31 -12.14 2.25
N VAL A 120 -3.41 -12.31 1.52
CA VAL A 120 -3.37 -12.46 0.06
C VAL A 120 -2.77 -11.22 -0.62
N VAL A 121 -3.13 -10.03 -0.14
CA VAL A 121 -2.54 -8.76 -0.61
C VAL A 121 -1.05 -8.70 -0.30
N ASN A 122 -0.65 -8.94 0.95
CA ASN A 122 0.73 -8.87 1.38
C ASN A 122 1.61 -9.92 0.66
N ASP A 123 1.12 -11.14 0.48
CA ASP A 123 1.87 -12.19 -0.21
C ASP A 123 2.08 -11.85 -1.68
N ASN A 124 1.10 -11.21 -2.35
CA ASN A 124 1.26 -10.71 -3.71
C ASN A 124 2.33 -9.59 -3.80
N LEU A 125 2.29 -8.62 -2.87
CA LEU A 125 3.32 -7.56 -2.81
C LEU A 125 4.71 -8.13 -2.51
N ALA A 126 4.80 -9.13 -1.63
CA ALA A 126 6.03 -9.82 -1.31
C ALA A 126 6.61 -10.57 -2.52
N ASP A 127 5.77 -11.27 -3.28
CA ASP A 127 6.19 -11.95 -4.52
C ASP A 127 6.72 -10.97 -5.56
N ILE A 128 6.01 -9.85 -5.80
CA ILE A 128 6.45 -8.81 -6.73
C ILE A 128 7.81 -8.24 -6.31
N ALA A 129 7.95 -7.88 -5.04
CA ALA A 129 9.21 -7.34 -4.52
C ALA A 129 10.34 -8.38 -4.49
N GLY A 130 10.03 -9.64 -4.20
CA GLY A 130 11.00 -10.74 -4.20
C GLY A 130 11.55 -11.05 -5.59
N ARG A 131 10.73 -10.89 -6.64
CA ARG A 131 11.16 -11.05 -8.05
C ARG A 131 11.95 -9.86 -8.59
N HIS A 132 11.76 -8.67 -8.03
CA HIS A 132 12.46 -7.44 -8.45
C HIS A 132 12.93 -6.60 -7.23
N PRO A 133 13.84 -7.15 -6.40
CA PRO A 133 14.22 -6.55 -5.12
C PRO A 133 15.03 -5.26 -5.26
N ASP A 134 15.55 -4.99 -6.45
CA ASP A 134 16.24 -3.76 -6.83
C ASP A 134 15.29 -2.66 -7.32
N ARG A 135 14.01 -2.98 -7.55
CA ARG A 135 13.00 -2.06 -8.10
C ARG A 135 11.86 -1.76 -7.14
N PHE A 136 11.55 -2.67 -6.21
CA PHE A 136 10.38 -2.54 -5.35
C PHE A 136 10.68 -2.71 -3.86
N VAL A 137 10.01 -1.87 -3.06
CA VAL A 137 9.91 -2.00 -1.60
C VAL A 137 8.44 -2.17 -1.23
N PRO A 138 8.02 -3.27 -0.57
CA PRO A 138 6.60 -3.46 -0.27
C PRO A 138 6.17 -2.74 1.00
N LEU A 139 5.01 -2.07 0.92
CA LEU A 139 4.23 -1.54 2.02
C LEU A 139 2.93 -2.37 2.11
N GLY A 140 2.70 -3.02 3.24
CA GLY A 140 1.59 -3.98 3.40
C GLY A 140 0.29 -3.37 3.86
N THR A 141 -0.66 -4.21 4.24
CA THR A 141 -1.86 -3.82 4.98
C THR A 141 -2.15 -4.82 6.09
N VAL A 142 -2.87 -4.40 7.11
CA VAL A 142 -3.25 -5.23 8.26
C VAL A 142 -4.72 -4.97 8.63
N PRO A 143 -5.47 -5.95 9.16
CA PRO A 143 -6.88 -5.80 9.45
C PRO A 143 -7.11 -4.94 10.72
N PHE A 144 -7.09 -3.62 10.60
CA PHE A 144 -7.24 -2.71 11.74
C PHE A 144 -8.53 -2.92 12.56
N GLN A 145 -9.60 -3.43 11.94
CA GLN A 145 -10.84 -3.79 12.64
C GLN A 145 -10.65 -4.92 13.66
N ALA A 146 -9.56 -5.69 13.56
CA ALA A 146 -9.20 -6.80 14.45
C ALA A 146 -7.77 -6.60 15.02
N PRO A 147 -7.61 -5.76 16.06
CA PRO A 147 -6.29 -5.32 16.51
C PRO A 147 -5.28 -6.42 16.88
N ASP A 148 -5.68 -7.56 17.44
CA ASP A 148 -4.77 -8.67 17.73
C ASP A 148 -4.26 -9.34 16.44
N LEU A 149 -5.15 -9.52 15.47
CA LEU A 149 -4.78 -10.05 14.15
C LEU A 149 -3.89 -9.07 13.40
N ALA A 150 -4.14 -7.76 13.53
CA ALA A 150 -3.29 -6.73 12.94
C ALA A 150 -1.86 -6.79 13.50
N VAL A 151 -1.70 -6.87 14.82
CA VAL A 151 -0.39 -7.01 15.47
C VAL A 151 0.35 -8.27 15.00
N ALA A 152 -0.35 -9.41 14.93
CA ALA A 152 0.25 -10.66 14.45
C ALA A 152 0.69 -10.56 12.97
N GLU A 153 -0.09 -9.88 12.13
CA GLU A 153 0.26 -9.70 10.72
C GLU A 153 1.40 -8.69 10.53
N LEU A 154 1.47 -7.61 11.32
CA LEU A 154 2.62 -6.70 11.35
C LEU A 154 3.93 -7.46 11.59
N ASP A 155 3.92 -8.39 12.55
CA ASP A 155 5.06 -9.23 12.86
C ASP A 155 5.46 -10.12 11.67
N ARG A 156 4.47 -10.75 11.02
CA ARG A 156 4.72 -11.62 9.85
C ARG A 156 5.30 -10.83 8.69
N ILE A 157 4.69 -9.72 8.29
CA ILE A 157 5.15 -8.95 7.13
C ILE A 157 6.53 -8.35 7.37
N HIS A 158 6.83 -7.88 8.59
CA HIS A 158 8.13 -7.32 8.91
C HIS A 158 9.22 -8.40 8.98
N ARG A 159 9.00 -9.44 9.80
CA ARG A 159 10.04 -10.42 10.12
C ARG A 159 10.22 -11.48 9.04
N SER A 160 9.13 -11.91 8.41
CA SER A 160 9.16 -13.01 7.44
C SER A 160 9.22 -12.51 6.01
N LEU A 161 8.60 -11.37 5.69
CA LEU A 161 8.52 -10.84 4.32
C LEU A 161 9.40 -9.60 4.08
N GLY A 162 9.99 -9.01 5.12
CA GLY A 162 10.91 -7.88 4.99
C GLY A 162 10.24 -6.53 4.68
N PHE A 163 8.95 -6.38 4.98
CA PHE A 163 8.20 -5.15 4.68
C PHE A 163 8.74 -3.96 5.49
N ARG A 164 8.69 -2.78 4.88
CA ARG A 164 9.22 -1.53 5.46
C ARG A 164 8.14 -0.55 5.94
N GLY A 165 6.88 -0.89 5.71
CA GLY A 165 5.75 -0.12 6.19
C GLY A 165 4.42 -0.75 5.82
N ILE A 166 3.36 0.00 6.08
CA ILE A 166 1.99 -0.34 5.73
C ILE A 166 1.27 0.86 5.13
N GLU A 167 0.31 0.58 4.24
CA GLU A 167 -0.74 1.52 3.87
C GLU A 167 -1.98 1.31 4.75
N ILE A 168 -2.56 2.43 5.21
CA ILE A 168 -3.82 2.45 5.97
C ILE A 168 -4.80 3.44 5.34
N ALA A 169 -6.10 3.18 5.48
CA ALA A 169 -7.14 4.16 5.17
C ALA A 169 -7.15 5.32 6.20
N THR A 170 -8.04 6.29 6.05
CA THR A 170 -8.19 7.43 6.98
C THR A 170 -9.03 7.13 8.23
N ASN A 171 -9.76 6.02 8.24
CA ASN A 171 -10.57 5.54 9.35
C ASN A 171 -10.78 4.03 9.22
N VAL A 172 -11.27 3.38 10.28
CA VAL A 172 -11.58 1.95 10.32
C VAL A 172 -13.10 1.78 10.33
N ALA A 173 -13.70 1.67 9.14
CA ALA A 173 -15.15 1.53 8.97
C ALA A 173 -15.99 2.61 9.70
N GLY A 174 -15.50 3.85 9.69
CA GLY A 174 -16.11 5.01 10.36
C GLY A 174 -15.52 5.33 11.74
N GLU A 175 -14.69 4.44 12.30
CA GLU A 175 -14.03 4.68 13.58
C GLU A 175 -12.67 5.38 13.41
N ASP A 176 -12.43 6.39 14.22
CA ASP A 176 -11.20 7.20 14.19
C ASP A 176 -10.03 6.47 14.87
N PHE A 177 -8.81 6.67 14.35
CA PHE A 177 -7.60 6.02 14.88
C PHE A 177 -7.22 6.45 16.31
N SER A 178 -7.82 7.51 16.84
CA SER A 178 -7.67 7.91 18.25
C SER A 178 -8.33 6.96 19.25
N ALA A 179 -9.18 6.03 18.79
CA ALA A 179 -9.81 5.04 19.67
C ALA A 179 -8.79 4.13 20.36
N GLU A 180 -9.03 3.83 21.65
CA GLU A 180 -8.08 3.10 22.50
C GLU A 180 -7.61 1.77 21.89
N ARG A 181 -8.54 1.05 21.27
CA ARG A 181 -8.29 -0.30 20.74
C ARG A 181 -7.21 -0.35 19.66
N PHE A 182 -6.93 0.78 18.99
CA PHE A 182 -5.90 0.86 17.95
C PHE A 182 -4.51 1.18 18.50
N ARG A 183 -4.39 1.66 19.76
CA ARG A 183 -3.09 2.06 20.32
C ARG A 183 -2.05 0.94 20.27
N LYS A 184 -2.47 -0.31 20.50
CA LYS A 184 -1.55 -1.46 20.43
C LYS A 184 -1.01 -1.73 19.02
N ILE A 185 -1.78 -1.40 17.97
CA ILE A 185 -1.32 -1.53 16.58
C ILE A 185 -0.24 -0.49 16.32
N PHE A 186 -0.48 0.78 16.69
CA PHE A 186 0.49 1.85 16.53
C PHE A 186 1.76 1.65 17.37
N ALA A 187 1.63 1.17 18.62
CA ALA A 187 2.77 0.80 19.44
C ALA A 187 3.61 -0.29 18.76
N ARG A 188 2.96 -1.32 18.17
CA ARG A 188 3.71 -2.36 17.45
C ARG A 188 4.39 -1.83 16.18
N ILE A 189 3.74 -0.94 15.44
CA ILE A 189 4.34 -0.28 14.26
C ILE A 189 5.61 0.50 14.66
N GLU A 190 5.55 1.25 15.76
CA GLU A 190 6.69 1.98 16.31
C GLU A 190 7.83 1.04 16.72
N GLU A 191 7.54 -0.02 17.47
CA GLU A 191 8.52 -1.02 17.89
C GLU A 191 9.24 -1.69 16.72
N LEU A 192 8.51 -1.96 15.62
CA LEU A 192 9.06 -2.57 14.40
C LEU A 192 9.74 -1.55 13.47
N GLY A 193 9.62 -0.25 13.76
CA GLY A 193 10.15 0.83 12.91
C GLY A 193 9.51 0.89 11.53
N LEU A 194 8.22 0.52 11.43
CA LEU A 194 7.49 0.48 10.15
C LEU A 194 6.96 1.88 9.78
N LEU A 195 7.09 2.25 8.50
CA LEU A 195 6.46 3.46 7.95
C LEU A 195 4.93 3.29 7.91
N ILE A 196 4.20 4.35 8.25
CA ILE A 196 2.77 4.45 7.99
C ILE A 196 2.55 5.34 6.77
N PHE A 197 1.95 4.79 5.72
CA PHE A 197 1.44 5.53 4.58
C PHE A 197 -0.08 5.62 4.67
N MET A 198 -0.62 6.81 4.95
CA MET A 198 -2.07 6.99 5.08
C MET A 198 -2.66 7.44 3.74
N HIS A 199 -3.63 6.69 3.21
CA HIS A 199 -4.27 6.98 1.94
C HIS A 199 -5.75 7.38 2.11
N PRO A 200 -6.21 8.48 1.48
CA PRO A 200 -7.62 8.85 1.49
C PRO A 200 -8.47 7.87 0.66
N THR A 201 -9.52 7.33 1.26
CA THR A 201 -10.50 6.45 0.59
C THR A 201 -11.86 7.14 0.36
N GLY A 202 -11.93 8.44 0.69
CA GLY A 202 -13.16 9.20 0.87
C GLY A 202 -13.69 9.05 2.29
N SER A 203 -14.17 10.16 2.86
CA SER A 203 -14.98 10.15 4.08
C SER A 203 -16.38 10.68 3.74
N PRO A 204 -17.41 10.36 4.53
CA PRO A 204 -18.57 11.24 4.65
C PRO A 204 -18.13 12.67 5.02
#